data_AF-A0A2U9SVX2-F1
#
_entry.id   AF-A0A2U9SVX2-F1
#
_cell.length_a   1.000
_cell.length_b   1.000
_cell.length_c   1.000
_cell.angle_alpha   90.00
_cell.angle_beta   90.00
_cell.angle_gamma   90.00
#
_symmetry.space_group_name_H-M   'P 1'
#
loop_
_entity.id
_entity.type
_entity.pdbx_description
1 polymer ?
#
loop_
_entity_poly.entity_id
_entity_poly.type
_entity_poly.pdbx_seq_one_letter_code
_entity_poly.pdbx_strand_id
1 'polypeptide(L)'
;MRPFKTGVTLSVTVVLFYVLCTLIWMALPEPFMNFMNALFHGLDFRRLQTGEPLSWWFVIYPAFVFAVWFFAAGAFFAWLHNRLCRQT
;
A
#
# COMPACT_ATOMS: atom_id res chain seq x y z
N MET A 1 -3.11 -22.92 -0.28
CA MET A 1 -3.76 -21.59 -0.09
C MET A 1 -4.88 -21.38 -1.13
N ARG A 2 -5.89 -20.54 -0.87
CA ARG A 2 -6.94 -20.19 -1.84
C ARG A 2 -6.57 -18.84 -2.51
N PRO A 3 -6.19 -18.80 -3.80
CA PRO A 3 -5.66 -17.60 -4.43
C PRO A 3 -6.54 -16.36 -4.30
N PHE A 4 -7.84 -16.51 -4.56
CA PHE A 4 -8.79 -15.41 -4.45
C PHE A 4 -8.85 -14.83 -3.04
N LYS A 5 -9.00 -15.69 -2.00
CA LYS A 5 -9.09 -15.24 -0.61
C LYS A 5 -7.80 -14.54 -0.17
N THR A 6 -6.63 -15.08 -0.54
CA THR A 6 -5.34 -14.46 -0.23
C THR A 6 -5.18 -13.11 -0.92
N GLY A 7 -5.54 -13.00 -2.21
CA GLY A 7 -5.54 -11.74 -2.94
C GLY A 7 -6.43 -10.68 -2.29
N VAL A 8 -7.69 -11.02 -1.97
CA VAL A 8 -8.61 -10.10 -1.29
C VAL A 8 -8.06 -9.66 0.06
N THR A 9 -7.57 -10.59 0.88
CA THR A 9 -7.00 -10.25 2.19
C THR A 9 -5.82 -9.28 2.04
N LEU A 10 -4.87 -9.55 1.14
CA LEU A 10 -3.72 -8.66 0.95
C LEU A 10 -4.15 -7.28 0.44
N SER A 11 -5.03 -7.24 -0.57
CA SER A 11 -5.59 -6.00 -1.10
C SER A 11 -6.25 -5.15 -0.01
N VAL A 12 -7.14 -5.74 0.78
CA VAL A 12 -7.86 -5.04 1.84
C VAL A 12 -6.90 -4.53 2.91
N THR A 13 -5.95 -5.35 3.34
CA THR A 13 -4.92 -4.94 4.30
C THR A 13 -4.18 -3.70 3.81
N VAL A 14 -3.66 -3.72 2.57
CA VAL A 14 -2.91 -2.59 2.03
C VAL A 14 -3.77 -1.33 1.92
N VAL A 15 -5.01 -1.44 1.45
CA VAL A 15 -5.92 -0.28 1.35
C VAL A 15 -6.24 0.30 2.74
N LEU A 16 -6.46 -0.53 3.76
CA LEU A 16 -6.70 -0.06 5.13
C LEU A 16 -5.49 0.70 5.70
N PHE A 17 -4.28 0.15 5.52
CA PHE A 17 -3.06 0.83 5.93
C PHE A 17 -2.84 2.13 5.15
N TYR A 18 -3.12 2.13 3.84
CA TYR A 18 -3.05 3.33 3.03
C TYR A 18 -3.97 4.43 3.57
N VAL A 19 -5.24 4.11 3.83
CA VAL A 19 -6.20 5.06 4.41
C VAL A 19 -5.72 5.57 5.76
N LEU A 20 -5.25 4.68 6.64
CA LEU A 20 -4.71 5.08 7.94
C LEU A 20 -3.52 6.03 7.80
N CYS A 21 -2.57 5.74 6.91
CA CYS A 21 -1.43 6.61 6.63
C CYS A 21 -1.87 7.97 6.10
N THR A 22 -2.85 8.02 5.18
CA THR A 22 -3.40 9.28 4.66
C THR A 22 -4.06 10.11 5.76
N LEU A 23 -4.85 9.48 6.65
CA LEU A 23 -5.50 10.16 7.78
C LEU A 23 -4.47 10.74 8.75
N ILE A 24 -3.43 9.99 9.10
CA ILE A 24 -2.36 10.44 9.99
C ILE A 24 -1.61 11.62 9.36
N TRP A 25 -1.27 11.53 8.08
CA TRP A 25 -0.59 12.61 7.36
C TRP A 25 -1.44 13.89 7.33
N MET A 26 -2.76 13.78 7.09
CA MET A 26 -3.65 14.95 7.11
C MET A 26 -3.75 15.61 8.49
N ALA A 27 -3.69 14.83 9.57
CA ALA A 27 -3.73 15.36 10.94
C ALA A 27 -2.38 15.92 11.42
N LEU A 28 -1.27 15.28 11.06
CA LEU A 28 0.07 15.54 11.57
C LEU A 28 1.13 15.42 10.44
N PRO A 29 1.13 16.36 9.47
CA PRO A 29 1.96 16.21 8.26
C PRO A 29 3.46 16.21 8.57
N GLU A 30 3.97 17.14 9.37
CA GLU A 30 5.40 17.21 9.71
C GLU A 30 5.90 16.00 10.52
N PRO A 31 5.26 15.59 11.63
CA PRO A 31 5.63 14.36 12.33
C PRO A 31 5.60 13.11 11.45
N PHE A 32 4.57 12.99 10.58
CA PHE A 32 4.47 11.87 9.66
C PHE A 32 5.63 11.83 8.65
N MET A 33 6.02 12.98 8.08
CA MET A 33 7.15 13.04 7.13
C MET A 33 8.48 12.69 7.82
N ASN A 34 8.69 13.14 9.06
CA ASN A 34 9.86 12.73 9.84
C ASN A 34 9.87 11.22 10.10
N PHE A 35 8.72 10.64 10.45
CA PHE A 35 8.58 9.18 10.60
C PHE A 35 8.91 8.44 9.30
N MET A 36 8.39 8.89 8.15
CA MET A 36 8.66 8.25 6.86
C MET A 36 10.14 8.33 6.47
N ASN A 37 10.79 9.49 6.65
CA ASN A 37 12.22 9.64 6.42
C ASN A 37 13.06 8.71 7.32
N ALA A 38 12.64 8.53 8.59
CA ALA A 38 13.28 7.59 9.51
C ALA A 38 12.97 6.12 9.15
N LEU A 39 11.79 5.80 8.63
CA LEU A 39 11.41 4.44 8.27
C LEU A 39 12.19 3.92 7.06
N PHE A 40 12.39 4.76 6.02
CA PHE A 40 13.08 4.39 4.79
C PHE A 40 14.47 5.02 4.69
N HIS A 41 15.33 4.74 5.68
CA HIS A 41 16.68 5.31 5.83
C HIS A 41 17.33 5.73 4.49
N GLY A 42 17.65 7.02 4.36
CA GLY A 42 18.30 7.56 3.16
C GLY A 42 17.36 8.20 2.12
N LEU A 43 16.05 8.18 2.36
CA LEU A 43 15.09 8.95 1.55
C LEU A 43 14.66 10.25 2.26
N ASP A 44 14.50 11.32 1.48
CA ASP A 44 13.86 12.57 1.92
C ASP A 44 12.56 12.76 1.14
N PHE A 45 11.45 12.31 1.72
CA PHE A 45 10.13 12.38 1.09
C PHE A 45 9.61 13.81 0.92
N ARG A 46 10.19 14.80 1.61
CA ARG A 46 9.78 16.21 1.45
C ARG A 46 10.03 16.70 0.03
N ARG A 47 11.05 16.16 -0.65
CA ARG A 47 11.36 16.50 -2.05
C ARG A 47 10.28 16.07 -3.04
N LEU A 48 9.36 15.20 -2.64
CA LEU A 48 8.23 14.74 -3.45
C LEU A 48 6.97 15.61 -3.26
N GLN A 49 6.98 16.55 -2.31
CA GLN A 49 5.84 17.45 -2.10
C GLN A 49 5.81 18.51 -3.20
N THR A 50 4.70 18.57 -3.94
CA THR A 50 4.55 19.46 -5.12
C THR A 50 3.90 20.80 -4.79
N GLY A 51 3.48 21.03 -3.53
CA GLY A 51 2.72 22.22 -3.13
C GLY A 51 1.28 22.27 -3.67
N GLU A 52 0.88 21.26 -4.45
CA GLU A 52 -0.47 21.14 -4.98
C GLU A 52 -1.50 20.94 -3.85
N PRO A 53 -2.68 21.56 -3.97
CA PRO A 53 -3.75 21.37 -2.99
C PRO A 53 -4.21 19.91 -2.97
N LEU A 54 -4.57 19.42 -1.79
CA LEU A 54 -5.06 18.07 -1.62
C LEU A 54 -6.40 17.89 -2.37
N SER A 55 -6.39 17.03 -3.37
CA SER A 55 -7.60 16.55 -4.05
C SER A 55 -7.92 15.13 -3.61
N TRP A 56 -9.20 14.85 -3.35
CA TRP A 56 -9.68 13.50 -3.08
C TRP A 56 -9.34 12.52 -4.20
N TRP A 57 -9.21 13.00 -5.43
CA TRP A 57 -8.77 12.17 -6.55
C TRP A 57 -7.34 11.63 -6.36
N PHE A 58 -6.43 12.44 -5.81
CA PHE A 58 -5.07 12.02 -5.49
C PHE A 58 -5.00 10.99 -4.34
N VAL A 59 -6.12 10.74 -3.65
CA VAL A 59 -6.23 9.69 -2.63
C VAL A 59 -6.93 8.44 -3.18
N ILE A 60 -8.05 8.63 -3.86
CA ILE A 60 -8.89 7.53 -4.37
C ILE A 60 -8.17 6.76 -5.49
N TYR A 61 -7.52 7.47 -6.41
CA TYR A 61 -6.85 6.85 -7.55
C TYR A 61 -5.73 5.90 -7.10
N PRO A 62 -4.77 6.29 -6.24
CA PRO A 62 -3.78 5.36 -5.71
C PRO A 62 -4.38 4.21 -4.90
N ALA A 63 -5.42 4.45 -4.09
CA ALA A 63 -6.10 3.37 -3.35
C ALA A 63 -6.65 2.28 -4.29
N PHE A 64 -7.29 2.69 -5.39
CA PHE A 64 -7.79 1.75 -6.40
C PHE A 64 -6.64 0.99 -7.08
N VAL A 65 -5.58 1.68 -7.48
CA VAL A 65 -4.38 1.06 -8.06
C VAL A 65 -3.78 0.04 -7.10
N PHE A 66 -3.64 0.38 -5.82
CA PHE A 66 -3.16 -0.55 -4.80
C PHE A 66 -4.08 -1.76 -4.64
N ALA A 67 -5.40 -1.56 -4.59
CA ALA A 67 -6.34 -2.68 -4.48
C ALA A 67 -6.15 -3.71 -5.60
N VAL A 68 -6.11 -3.23 -6.86
CA VAL A 68 -5.96 -4.09 -8.04
C VAL A 68 -4.62 -4.83 -8.02
N TRP A 69 -3.51 -4.12 -7.80
CA TRP A 69 -2.17 -4.70 -7.86
C TRP A 69 -1.90 -5.66 -6.71
N PHE A 70 -2.30 -5.33 -5.48
CA PHE A 70 -2.05 -6.20 -4.33
C PHE A 70 -3.01 -7.39 -4.28
N PHE A 71 -4.21 -7.28 -4.87
CA PHE A 71 -5.03 -8.45 -5.16
C PHE A 71 -4.29 -9.41 -6.10
N ALA A 72 -3.78 -8.90 -7.23
CA ALA A 72 -3.06 -9.71 -8.21
C ALA A 72 -1.79 -10.34 -7.61
N ALA A 73 -0.99 -9.57 -6.86
CA ALA A 73 0.20 -10.07 -6.18
C ALA A 73 -0.12 -11.16 -5.16
N GLY A 74 -1.15 -10.97 -4.33
CA GLY A 74 -1.56 -11.96 -3.32
C GLY A 74 -2.13 -13.24 -3.95
N ALA A 75 -2.92 -13.11 -5.02
CA ALA A 75 -3.42 -14.26 -5.76
C ALA A 75 -2.29 -15.03 -6.45
N PHE A 76 -1.34 -14.32 -7.07
CA PHE A 76 -0.17 -14.91 -7.71
C PHE A 76 0.73 -15.62 -6.69
N PHE A 77 1.01 -14.99 -5.55
CA PHE A 77 1.77 -15.59 -4.45
C PHE A 77 1.15 -16.92 -4.00
N ALA A 78 -0.16 -16.93 -3.72
CA ALA A 78 -0.86 -18.13 -3.29
C ALA A 78 -0.88 -19.23 -4.38
N TRP A 79 -1.01 -18.85 -5.65
CA TRP A 79 -0.90 -19.79 -6.77
C TRP A 79 0.50 -20.41 -6.86
N LEU A 80 1.55 -19.59 -6.77
CA LEU A 80 2.94 -20.04 -6.85
C LEU A 80 3.29 -20.95 -5.68
N HIS A 81 2.90 -20.58 -4.47
CA HIS A 81 3.03 -21.42 -3.27
C HIS A 81 2.39 -22.79 -3.48
N ASN A 82 1.16 -22.84 -4.01
CA ASN A 82 0.48 -24.11 -4.28
C ASN A 82 1.20 -24.96 -5.33
N ARG A 83 1.82 -24.33 -6.34
CA ARG A 83 2.59 -25.04 -7.38
C ARG A 83 3.85 -25.68 -6.79
N LEU A 84 4.60 -24.93 -6.00
CA LEU A 84 5.85 -25.39 -5.40
C LEU A 84 5.62 -26.47 -4.34
N CYS A 85 4.64 -26.28 -3.45
CA CYS A 85 4.32 -27.27 -2.41
C CYS A 85 3.62 -28.53 -2.93
N ARG A 86 3.16 -28.56 -4.19
CA ARG A 86 2.57 -29.75 -4.80
C ARG A 86 3.61 -30.66 -5.47
N GLN A 87 4.87 -30.24 -5.52
CA GLN A 87 5.97 -30.98 -6.18
C GLN A 87 6.85 -31.79 -5.20
N THR A 88 6.51 -31.82 -3.91
CA THR A 88 7.07 -32.72 -2.89
C THR A 88 6.02 -33.72 -2.46
#